data_AF-D8LDE2-F1
#
_entry.id   AF-D8LDE2-F1
#
_cell.length_a   1.000
_cell.length_b   1.000
_cell.length_c   1.000
_cell.angle_alpha   90.00
_cell.angle_beta   90.00
_cell.angle_gamma   90.00
#
_symmetry.space_group_name_H-M   'P 1'
#
loop_
_entity.id
_entity.type
_entity.pdbx_description
1 polymer ?
#
loop_
_entity_poly.entity_id
_entity_poly.type
_entity_poly.pdbx_seq_one_letter_code
_entity_poly.pdbx_strand_id
1 'polypeptide(L)'
;MIGGRPALLDPIAPSTRLSLCFCLCHGKNAVRPSAEEVRHRRDLRRRDGVTETAAINDDVLELIVAGSGYLLEGKCAEAEDAQGRIVQLMAVLLLQGTLRYLYRADPASDYDGDAKHWAELWAFAAAILPLIDECSADVAHTVRSNSDIDSEHAPVSAGLVAVKKELESIYSCLGMTCDQVVGLLAGDM
;
A
#
# COMPACT_ATOMS: atom_id res chain seq x y z
N MET A 1 72.25 33.52 17.08
CA MET A 1 71.43 34.74 17.11
C MET A 1 70.11 34.36 17.75
N ILE A 2 69.77 35.01 18.88
CA ILE A 2 68.44 35.45 19.35
C ILE A 2 67.26 34.47 19.08
N GLY A 3 66.52 33.91 20.03
CA GLY A 3 66.36 34.14 21.46
C GLY A 3 64.98 33.59 21.89
N GLY A 4 64.83 33.17 23.15
CA GLY A 4 63.51 33.02 23.83
C GLY A 4 62.94 31.60 24.01
N ARG A 5 63.21 30.99 25.16
CA ARG A 5 62.29 30.10 25.92
C ARG A 5 61.70 30.93 27.09
N PRO A 6 60.70 30.53 27.91
CA PRO A 6 60.01 29.23 28.08
C PRO A 6 58.47 29.33 28.36
N ALA A 7 57.86 28.22 28.82
CA ALA A 7 56.71 28.12 29.77
C ALA A 7 55.30 28.47 29.23
N LEU A 8 54.35 27.53 29.25
CA LEU A 8 53.42 27.18 30.36
C LEU A 8 52.08 27.94 30.23
N LEU A 9 50.98 27.20 30.48
CA LEU A 9 49.60 27.66 30.76
C LEU A 9 48.59 27.70 29.57
N ASP A 10 47.68 26.72 29.57
CA ASP A 10 46.22 26.93 29.35
C ASP A 10 45.69 28.10 30.22
N PRO A 11 44.50 28.74 30.05
CA PRO A 11 43.19 28.13 29.69
C PRO A 11 42.10 29.09 29.04
N ILE A 12 40.83 28.62 29.01
CA ILE A 12 39.54 29.38 29.02
C ILE A 12 39.07 29.99 27.67
N ALA A 13 38.28 29.30 26.83
CA ALA A 13 36.80 29.13 26.82
C ALA A 13 35.96 30.39 26.52
N PRO A 14 34.84 30.24 25.78
CA PRO A 14 33.59 30.85 26.20
C PRO A 14 32.57 29.78 26.58
N SER A 15 32.25 29.80 27.88
CA SER A 15 30.95 29.59 28.51
C SER A 15 30.00 28.49 28.00
N THR A 16 29.87 27.47 28.85
CA THR A 16 28.63 27.08 29.55
C THR A 16 27.26 27.56 29.03
N ARG A 17 26.35 26.57 29.04
CA ARG A 17 24.91 26.62 29.39
C ARG A 17 23.93 27.13 28.32
N LEU A 18 23.05 26.21 27.88
CA LEU A 18 21.58 26.21 27.96
C LEU A 18 21.11 25.17 26.93
N SER A 19 20.43 24.09 27.31
CA SER A 19 18.98 24.07 27.54
C SER A 19 18.18 24.53 26.31
N LEU A 20 17.05 23.83 26.08
CA LEU A 20 16.06 23.99 25.00
C LEU A 20 16.49 23.29 23.71
N CYS A 21 16.02 22.09 23.36
CA CYS A 21 14.59 21.74 23.25
C CYS A 21 13.79 22.90 22.65
N PHE A 22 14.12 23.30 21.42
CA PHE A 22 13.25 24.11 20.58
C PHE A 22 13.74 24.08 19.13
N CYS A 23 13.24 23.14 18.33
CA CYS A 23 13.04 23.41 16.92
C CYS A 23 11.59 23.90 16.77
N LEU A 24 11.46 25.23 16.72
CA LEU A 24 10.28 25.94 16.24
C LEU A 24 9.93 25.46 14.83
N CYS A 25 8.84 24.71 14.70
CA CYS A 25 8.00 24.84 13.52
C CYS A 25 7.29 26.19 13.61
N HIS A 26 7.77 27.18 12.86
CA HIS A 26 7.04 28.42 12.64
C HIS A 26 5.77 28.12 11.84
N GLY A 27 4.61 28.27 12.51
CA GLY A 27 3.48 29.02 11.98
C GLY A 27 2.84 28.55 10.67
N LYS A 28 2.19 27.40 10.70
CA LYS A 28 0.83 27.28 10.14
C LYS A 28 -0.03 26.62 11.22
N ASN A 29 -1.10 27.28 11.66
CA ASN A 29 -2.11 26.74 12.56
C ASN A 29 -2.86 25.57 11.88
N ALA A 30 -2.19 24.45 11.65
CA ALA A 30 -2.83 23.19 11.34
C ALA A 30 -3.20 22.57 12.68
N VAL A 31 -4.42 22.87 13.16
CA VAL A 31 -5.04 22.08 14.22
C VAL A 31 -5.09 20.65 13.68
N ARG A 32 -4.27 19.74 14.25
CA ARG A 32 -4.38 18.32 13.91
C ARG A 32 -5.77 17.89 14.37
N PRO A 33 -6.62 17.36 13.47
CA PRO A 33 -7.95 16.92 13.87
C PRO A 33 -7.84 15.86 14.96
N SER A 34 -8.77 15.89 15.91
CA SER A 34 -8.83 14.87 16.96
C SER A 34 -9.06 13.49 16.33
N ALA A 35 -8.66 12.42 17.03
CA ALA A 35 -8.89 11.05 16.54
C ALA A 35 -10.37 10.76 16.25
N GLU A 36 -11.27 11.47 16.96
CA GLU A 36 -12.72 11.39 16.78
C GLU A 36 -13.19 12.18 15.55
N GLU A 37 -12.58 13.32 15.25
CA GLU A 37 -12.88 14.13 14.07
C GLU A 37 -12.36 13.49 12.77
N VAL A 38 -11.21 12.80 12.83
CA VAL A 38 -10.71 11.96 11.73
C VAL A 38 -11.68 10.79 11.49
N ARG A 39 -12.12 10.12 12.57
CA ARG A 39 -13.09 9.02 12.48
C ARG A 39 -14.43 9.48 11.90
N HIS A 40 -14.93 10.63 12.33
CA HIS A 40 -16.16 11.22 11.81
C HIS A 40 -16.03 11.62 10.32
N ARG A 41 -14.88 12.19 9.92
CA ARG A 41 -14.61 12.44 8.50
C ARG A 41 -14.51 11.17 7.67
N ARG A 42 -13.99 10.06 8.21
CA ARG A 42 -14.03 8.74 7.55
C ARG A 42 -15.45 8.25 7.35
N ASP A 43 -16.29 8.36 8.37
CA ASP A 43 -17.69 7.91 8.28
C ASP A 43 -18.53 8.78 7.35
N LEU A 44 -18.18 10.08 7.21
CA LEU A 44 -18.75 10.96 6.19
C LEU A 44 -18.29 10.59 4.78
N ARG A 45 -16.99 10.33 4.56
CA ARG A 45 -16.48 9.87 3.24
C ARG A 45 -17.07 8.54 2.80
N ARG A 46 -17.40 7.65 3.74
CA ARG A 46 -18.09 6.37 3.47
C ARG A 46 -19.55 6.51 3.03
N ARG A 47 -20.19 7.67 3.21
CA ARG A 47 -21.61 7.87 2.88
C ARG A 47 -21.86 8.51 1.51
N ASP A 48 -20.87 9.19 0.94
CA ASP A 48 -20.98 9.84 -0.36
C ASP A 48 -20.46 8.87 -1.44
N GLY A 49 -21.37 8.16 -2.11
CA GLY A 49 -21.11 7.10 -3.11
C GLY A 49 -20.30 7.47 -4.36
N VAL A 50 -19.55 8.58 -4.32
CA VAL A 50 -18.54 8.98 -5.30
C VAL A 50 -17.12 8.75 -4.75
N THR A 51 -16.99 8.39 -3.47
CA THR A 51 -15.72 8.24 -2.73
C THR A 51 -15.34 6.77 -2.43
N GLU A 52 -16.11 5.81 -2.93
CA GLU A 52 -15.95 4.38 -2.58
C GLU A 52 -14.69 3.75 -3.19
N THR A 53 -14.19 4.29 -4.31
CA THR A 53 -13.08 3.71 -5.08
C THR A 53 -11.68 3.97 -4.51
N ALA A 54 -11.54 4.84 -3.51
CA ALA A 54 -10.23 5.23 -2.96
C ALA A 54 -10.09 5.05 -1.44
N ALA A 55 -11.09 4.49 -0.74
CA ALA A 55 -11.03 4.35 0.72
C ALA A 55 -9.82 3.52 1.20
N ILE A 56 -9.50 2.44 0.49
CA ILE A 56 -8.31 1.62 0.80
C ILE A 56 -7.01 2.40 0.51
N ASN A 57 -6.97 3.22 -0.55
CA ASN A 57 -5.81 4.07 -0.85
C ASN A 57 -5.58 5.10 0.26
N ASP A 58 -6.65 5.72 0.76
CA ASP A 58 -6.59 6.66 1.88
C ASP A 58 -6.09 5.97 3.16
N ASP A 59 -6.61 4.78 3.48
CA ASP A 59 -6.19 4.00 4.65
C ASP A 59 -4.70 3.62 4.58
N VAL A 60 -4.21 3.22 3.40
CA VAL A 60 -2.78 2.94 3.16
C VAL A 60 -1.94 4.20 3.40
N LEU A 61 -2.34 5.34 2.83
CA LEU A 61 -1.59 6.59 3.00
C LEU A 61 -1.57 7.04 4.47
N GLU A 62 -2.67 6.91 5.21
CA GLU A 62 -2.71 7.19 6.65
C GLU A 62 -1.74 6.30 7.43
N LEU A 63 -1.68 5.00 7.12
CA LEU A 63 -0.77 4.06 7.76
C LEU A 63 0.69 4.35 7.44
N ILE A 64 1.02 4.77 6.22
CA ILE A 64 2.39 5.16 5.85
C ILE A 64 2.84 6.36 6.69
N VAL A 65 1.97 7.37 6.85
CA VAL A 65 2.27 8.56 7.68
C VAL A 65 2.42 8.18 9.15
N ALA A 66 1.53 7.34 9.68
CA ALA A 66 1.60 6.87 11.06
C ALA A 66 2.87 6.02 11.30
N GLY A 67 3.16 5.09 10.41
CA GLY A 67 4.34 4.22 10.45
C GLY A 67 5.64 5.02 10.43
N SER A 68 5.74 6.06 9.58
CA SER A 68 6.87 6.99 9.60
C SER A 68 7.01 7.69 10.96
N GLY A 69 5.90 8.12 11.56
CA GLY A 69 5.89 8.68 12.92
C GLY A 69 6.42 7.69 13.97
N TYR A 70 5.97 6.43 13.93
CA TYR A 70 6.44 5.39 14.83
C TYR A 70 7.94 5.13 14.70
N LEU A 71 8.47 5.09 13.48
CA LEU A 71 9.92 4.95 13.24
C LEU A 71 10.72 6.10 13.82
N LEU A 72 10.26 7.35 13.66
CA LEU A 72 10.93 8.53 14.22
C LEU A 72 10.89 8.56 15.76
N GLU A 73 9.87 7.96 16.37
CA GLU A 73 9.71 7.86 17.82
C GLU A 73 10.39 6.60 18.41
N GLY A 74 10.98 5.72 17.59
CA GLY A 74 11.59 4.46 18.04
C GLY A 74 10.58 3.38 18.45
N LYS A 75 9.32 3.50 18.03
CA LYS A 75 8.21 2.57 18.31
C LYS A 75 8.17 1.44 17.27
N CYS A 76 9.13 0.50 17.37
CA CYS A 76 9.29 -0.55 16.37
C CYS A 76 8.07 -1.48 16.25
N ALA A 77 7.44 -1.86 17.37
CA ALA A 77 6.28 -2.75 17.36
C ALA A 77 5.08 -2.12 16.63
N GLU A 78 4.79 -0.84 16.91
CA GLU A 78 3.72 -0.12 16.22
C GLU A 78 4.03 0.13 14.74
N ALA A 79 5.31 0.31 14.39
CA ALA A 79 5.75 0.40 13.00
C ALA A 79 5.56 -0.94 12.26
N GLU A 80 5.88 -2.07 12.89
CA GLU A 80 5.63 -3.42 12.36
C GLU A 80 4.14 -3.69 12.18
N ASP A 81 3.30 -3.33 13.16
CA ASP A 81 1.84 -3.44 13.06
C ASP A 81 1.28 -2.60 11.89
N ALA A 82 1.81 -1.39 11.69
CA ALA A 82 1.42 -0.54 10.57
C ALA A 82 1.87 -1.14 9.23
N GLN A 83 3.09 -1.65 9.13
CA GLN A 83 3.61 -2.34 7.94
C GLN A 83 2.73 -3.53 7.57
N GLY A 84 2.42 -4.41 8.52
CA GLY A 84 1.58 -5.59 8.27
C GLY A 84 0.22 -5.20 7.70
N ARG A 85 -0.38 -4.13 8.23
CA ARG A 85 -1.67 -3.61 7.73
C ARG A 85 -1.55 -2.98 6.34
N ILE A 86 -0.46 -2.28 6.04
CA ILE A 86 -0.19 -1.75 4.69
C ILE A 86 -0.09 -2.89 3.67
N VAL A 87 0.67 -3.95 3.98
CA VAL A 87 0.82 -5.12 3.09
C VAL A 87 -0.54 -5.74 2.79
N GLN A 88 -1.37 -5.94 3.81
CA GLN A 88 -2.72 -6.47 3.67
C GLN A 88 -3.61 -5.61 2.77
N LEU A 89 -3.62 -4.28 2.96
CA LEU A 89 -4.43 -3.38 2.14
C LEU A 89 -3.90 -3.27 0.70
N MET A 90 -2.58 -3.26 0.50
CA MET A 90 -1.97 -3.29 -0.83
C MET A 90 -2.30 -4.57 -1.59
N ALA A 91 -2.37 -5.73 -0.91
CA ALA A 91 -2.82 -6.97 -1.52
C ALA A 91 -4.26 -6.85 -2.06
N VAL A 92 -5.15 -6.18 -1.32
CA VAL A 92 -6.52 -5.90 -1.79
C VAL A 92 -6.50 -5.01 -3.05
N LEU A 93 -5.64 -3.99 -3.10
CA LEU A 93 -5.50 -3.12 -4.29
C LEU A 93 -4.97 -3.88 -5.50
N LEU A 94 -3.95 -4.73 -5.31
CA LEU A 94 -3.40 -5.55 -6.38
C LEU A 94 -4.44 -6.53 -6.91
N LEU A 95 -5.17 -7.21 -6.02
CA LEU A 95 -6.22 -8.15 -6.39
C LEU A 95 -7.36 -7.46 -7.16
N GLN A 96 -7.79 -6.28 -6.71
CA GLN A 96 -8.78 -5.48 -7.43
C GLN A 96 -8.30 -5.10 -8.84
N GLY A 97 -7.04 -4.71 -8.99
CA GLY A 97 -6.41 -4.48 -10.29
C GLY A 97 -6.40 -5.74 -11.16
N THR A 98 -6.02 -6.89 -10.59
CA THR A 98 -6.05 -8.18 -11.27
C THR A 98 -7.44 -8.52 -11.77
N LEU A 99 -8.49 -8.39 -10.95
CA LEU A 99 -9.87 -8.68 -11.36
C LEU A 99 -10.40 -7.72 -12.44
N ARG A 100 -10.08 -6.42 -12.31
CA ARG A 100 -10.43 -5.42 -13.34
C ARG A 100 -9.83 -5.79 -14.69
N TYR A 101 -8.56 -6.16 -14.71
CA TYR A 101 -7.88 -6.47 -15.96
C TYR A 101 -8.11 -7.89 -16.43
N LEU A 102 -8.52 -8.83 -15.55
CA LEU A 102 -9.09 -10.11 -15.99
C LEU A 102 -10.35 -9.86 -16.81
N TYR A 103 -11.23 -8.94 -16.38
CA TYR A 103 -12.41 -8.57 -17.16
C TYR A 103 -12.03 -7.93 -18.50
N ARG A 104 -11.16 -6.92 -18.49
CA ARG A 104 -10.78 -6.18 -19.71
C ARG A 104 -9.94 -6.98 -20.70
N ALA A 105 -9.20 -7.97 -20.22
CA ALA A 105 -8.41 -8.88 -21.04
C ALA A 105 -9.25 -10.08 -21.53
N ASP A 106 -10.42 -10.32 -20.95
CA ASP A 106 -11.29 -11.44 -21.31
C ASP A 106 -11.81 -11.24 -22.75
N PRO A 107 -11.57 -12.19 -23.67
CA PRO A 107 -12.11 -12.12 -25.03
C PRO A 107 -13.64 -12.18 -25.10
N ALA A 108 -14.32 -12.56 -24.00
CA ALA A 108 -15.77 -12.53 -23.87
C ALA A 108 -16.31 -11.19 -23.35
N SER A 109 -15.45 -10.23 -23.01
CA SER A 109 -15.86 -8.89 -22.55
C SER A 109 -16.15 -7.93 -23.73
N ASP A 110 -16.70 -6.76 -23.40
CA ASP A 110 -16.90 -5.66 -24.36
C ASP A 110 -15.57 -4.96 -24.75
N TYR A 111 -14.45 -5.36 -24.15
CA TYR A 111 -13.12 -4.84 -24.46
C TYR A 111 -12.43 -5.75 -25.47
N ASP A 112 -11.77 -5.13 -26.46
CA ASP A 112 -10.84 -5.84 -27.33
C ASP A 112 -9.66 -6.30 -26.46
N GLY A 113 -9.69 -7.56 -26.01
CA GLY A 113 -8.65 -8.23 -25.22
C GLY A 113 -7.31 -8.23 -25.95
N ASP A 114 -6.65 -7.06 -25.93
CA ASP A 114 -5.47 -6.74 -26.68
C ASP A 114 -4.21 -6.81 -25.81
N ALA A 115 -3.05 -6.68 -26.45
CA ALA A 115 -1.76 -6.77 -25.77
C ALA A 115 -1.61 -5.74 -24.62
N LYS A 116 -2.31 -4.61 -24.67
CA LYS A 116 -2.27 -3.60 -23.61
C LYS A 116 -2.98 -4.13 -22.36
N HIS A 117 -4.23 -4.62 -22.49
CA HIS A 117 -4.97 -5.14 -21.35
C HIS A 117 -4.31 -6.40 -20.76
N TRP A 118 -3.68 -7.22 -21.60
CA TRP A 118 -2.88 -8.37 -21.18
C TRP A 118 -1.66 -7.96 -20.35
N ALA A 119 -0.92 -6.94 -20.80
CA ALA A 119 0.22 -6.41 -20.06
C ALA A 119 -0.19 -5.79 -18.71
N GLU A 120 -1.30 -5.05 -18.67
CA GLU A 120 -1.85 -4.49 -17.44
C GLU A 120 -2.30 -5.60 -16.48
N LEU A 121 -2.98 -6.64 -16.98
CA LEU A 121 -3.34 -7.84 -16.20
C LEU A 121 -2.09 -8.48 -15.58
N TRP A 122 -1.07 -8.75 -16.40
CA TRP A 122 0.16 -9.38 -15.92
C TRP A 122 0.85 -8.55 -14.84
N ALA A 123 0.92 -7.23 -15.02
CA ALA A 123 1.56 -6.34 -14.05
C ALA A 123 0.92 -6.42 -12.65
N PHE A 124 -0.42 -6.46 -12.57
CA PHE A 124 -1.13 -6.61 -11.30
C PHE A 124 -1.01 -8.03 -10.74
N ALA A 125 -1.24 -9.05 -11.58
CA ALA A 125 -1.20 -10.45 -11.16
C ALA A 125 0.19 -10.85 -10.65
N ALA A 126 1.25 -10.53 -11.39
CA ALA A 126 2.63 -10.86 -11.02
C ALA A 126 3.04 -10.28 -9.66
N ALA A 127 2.51 -9.11 -9.30
CA ALA A 127 2.80 -8.47 -8.02
C ALA A 127 2.18 -9.20 -6.82
N ILE A 128 1.03 -9.86 -6.99
CA ILE A 128 0.32 -10.56 -5.90
C ILE A 128 0.55 -12.08 -5.92
N LEU A 129 1.07 -12.65 -7.01
CA LEU A 129 1.35 -14.09 -7.14
C LEU A 129 2.10 -14.70 -5.95
N PRO A 130 3.15 -14.09 -5.36
CA PRO A 130 3.82 -14.66 -4.20
C PRO A 130 2.91 -14.82 -2.97
N LEU A 131 2.02 -13.86 -2.74
CA LEU A 131 1.05 -13.92 -1.63
C LEU A 131 -0.04 -14.97 -1.89
N ILE A 132 -0.45 -15.11 -3.15
CA ILE A 132 -1.39 -16.15 -3.57
C ILE A 132 -0.77 -17.54 -3.39
N ASP A 133 0.49 -17.71 -3.79
CA ASP A 133 1.23 -19.00 -3.70
C ASP A 133 1.42 -19.44 -2.25
N GLU A 134 1.70 -18.50 -1.35
CA GLU A 134 1.77 -18.75 0.10
C GLU A 134 0.44 -19.30 0.65
N CYS A 135 -0.70 -18.88 0.08
CA CYS A 135 -2.02 -19.38 0.45
C CYS A 135 -2.43 -20.66 -0.28
N SER A 136 -2.12 -20.78 -1.58
CA SER A 136 -2.41 -21.93 -2.43
C SER A 136 -1.62 -21.88 -3.73
N ALA A 137 -0.69 -22.82 -3.90
CA ALA A 137 0.06 -23.00 -5.14
C ALA A 137 -0.83 -23.31 -6.35
N ASP A 138 -1.95 -24.03 -6.15
CA ASP A 138 -2.90 -24.36 -7.23
C ASP A 138 -3.63 -23.11 -7.74
N VAL A 139 -4.03 -22.21 -6.82
CA VAL A 139 -4.64 -20.92 -7.19
C VAL A 139 -3.60 -20.02 -7.86
N ALA A 140 -2.37 -19.98 -7.36
CA ALA A 140 -1.28 -19.23 -7.99
C ALA A 140 -1.00 -19.70 -9.42
N HIS A 141 -0.98 -21.02 -9.64
CA HIS A 141 -0.84 -21.60 -10.98
C HIS A 141 -2.02 -21.20 -11.89
N THR A 142 -3.25 -21.26 -11.38
CA THR A 142 -4.44 -20.85 -12.12
C THR A 142 -4.40 -19.38 -12.52
N VAL A 143 -4.05 -18.49 -11.58
CA VAL A 143 -3.92 -17.05 -11.85
C VAL A 143 -2.81 -16.82 -12.86
N ARG A 144 -1.62 -17.39 -12.65
CA ARG A 144 -0.46 -17.22 -13.54
C ARG A 144 -0.79 -17.67 -14.97
N SER A 145 -1.33 -18.87 -15.14
CA SER A 145 -1.70 -19.41 -16.47
C SER A 145 -2.78 -18.60 -17.19
N ASN A 146 -3.54 -17.77 -16.47
CA ASN A 146 -4.56 -16.88 -17.04
C ASN A 146 -4.10 -15.41 -17.14
N SER A 147 -2.94 -15.04 -16.61
CA SER A 147 -2.46 -13.65 -16.59
C SER A 147 -1.12 -13.44 -17.29
N ASP A 148 -0.30 -14.49 -17.43
CA ASP A 148 1.04 -14.40 -17.99
C ASP A 148 0.99 -14.02 -19.47
N ILE A 149 1.71 -12.95 -19.83
CA ILE A 149 1.76 -12.46 -21.22
C ILE A 149 2.58 -13.38 -22.12
N ASP A 150 3.50 -14.15 -21.55
CA ASP A 150 4.36 -15.10 -22.26
C ASP A 150 3.76 -16.52 -22.29
N SER A 151 2.51 -16.66 -21.86
CA SER A 151 1.75 -17.92 -21.94
C SER A 151 1.58 -18.41 -23.38
N GLU A 152 1.67 -19.74 -23.59
CA GLU A 152 1.39 -20.37 -24.89
C GLU A 152 -0.05 -20.12 -25.38
N HIS A 153 -0.95 -19.82 -24.44
CA HIS A 153 -2.34 -19.45 -24.71
C HIS A 153 -2.56 -17.96 -24.48
N ALA A 154 -3.51 -17.36 -25.19
CA ALA A 154 -3.96 -16.01 -24.85
C ALA A 154 -4.38 -15.94 -23.35
N PRO A 155 -4.03 -14.85 -22.64
CA PRO A 155 -4.49 -14.62 -21.28
C PRO A 155 -6.01 -14.79 -21.14
N VAL A 156 -6.45 -15.13 -19.94
CA VAL A 156 -7.86 -15.33 -19.58
C VAL A 156 -8.53 -16.52 -20.29
N SER A 157 -7.76 -17.55 -20.67
CA SER A 157 -8.27 -18.75 -21.35
C SER A 157 -9.36 -19.52 -20.56
N ALA A 158 -9.34 -19.47 -19.23
CA ALA A 158 -10.37 -20.06 -18.37
C ALA A 158 -11.59 -19.14 -18.15
N GLY A 159 -11.51 -17.87 -18.57
CA GLY A 159 -12.53 -16.84 -18.35
C GLY A 159 -12.48 -16.21 -16.96
N LEU A 160 -12.93 -14.95 -16.86
CA LEU A 160 -12.98 -14.18 -15.61
C LEU A 160 -13.67 -14.92 -14.47
N VAL A 161 -14.83 -15.54 -14.73
CA VAL A 161 -15.68 -16.16 -13.69
C VAL A 161 -14.93 -17.31 -13.00
N ALA A 162 -14.21 -18.13 -13.76
CA ALA A 162 -13.46 -19.26 -13.22
C ALA A 162 -12.29 -18.76 -12.36
N VAL A 163 -11.49 -17.82 -12.88
CA VAL A 163 -10.32 -17.28 -12.16
C VAL A 163 -10.75 -16.54 -10.89
N LYS A 164 -11.82 -15.74 -10.96
CA LYS A 164 -12.39 -15.03 -9.81
C LYS A 164 -12.82 -15.99 -8.70
N LYS A 165 -13.48 -17.09 -9.06
CA LYS A 165 -13.92 -18.09 -8.08
C LYS A 165 -12.75 -18.72 -7.32
N GLU A 166 -11.66 -19.04 -8.02
CA GLU A 166 -10.45 -19.58 -7.39
C GLU A 166 -9.79 -18.54 -6.46
N LEU A 167 -9.70 -17.27 -6.89
CA LEU A 167 -9.21 -16.17 -6.05
C LEU A 167 -10.06 -15.99 -4.77
N GLU A 168 -11.38 -16.01 -4.90
CA GLU A 168 -12.31 -15.86 -3.77
C GLU A 168 -12.15 -16.98 -2.72
N SER A 169 -11.67 -18.16 -3.12
CA SER A 169 -11.46 -19.29 -2.22
C SER A 169 -10.35 -19.06 -1.17
N ILE A 170 -9.42 -18.13 -1.44
CA ILE A 170 -8.25 -17.86 -0.58
C ILE A 170 -8.33 -16.51 0.16
N TYR A 171 -9.42 -15.75 0.05
CA TYR A 171 -9.54 -14.43 0.68
C TYR A 171 -9.32 -14.45 2.19
N SER A 172 -9.79 -15.50 2.87
CA SER A 172 -9.56 -15.66 4.31
C SER A 172 -8.08 -15.81 4.67
N CYS A 173 -7.28 -16.47 3.82
CA CYS A 173 -5.84 -16.60 4.01
C CYS A 173 -5.12 -15.27 3.77
N LEU A 174 -5.52 -14.54 2.72
CA LEU A 174 -5.01 -13.19 2.43
C LEU A 174 -5.49 -12.13 3.44
N GLY A 175 -6.35 -12.49 4.40
CA GLY A 175 -6.88 -11.60 5.42
C GLY A 175 -7.86 -10.55 4.87
N MET A 176 -8.54 -10.82 3.76
CA MET A 176 -9.47 -9.87 3.14
C MET A 176 -10.89 -10.43 3.05
N THR A 177 -11.85 -9.55 2.78
CA THR A 177 -13.28 -9.88 2.63
C THR A 177 -13.77 -9.49 1.24
N CYS A 178 -14.85 -10.11 0.79
CA CYS A 178 -15.43 -9.80 -0.52
C CYS A 178 -15.80 -8.32 -0.66
N ASP A 179 -16.33 -7.69 0.40
CA ASP A 179 -16.73 -6.28 0.39
C ASP A 179 -15.55 -5.34 0.08
N GLN A 180 -14.36 -5.68 0.57
CA GLN A 180 -13.13 -4.92 0.30
C GLN A 180 -12.64 -5.07 -1.15
N VAL A 181 -13.05 -6.15 -1.84
CA VAL A 181 -12.63 -6.44 -3.22
C VAL A 181 -13.67 -5.98 -4.25
N VAL A 182 -14.96 -6.07 -3.93
CA VAL A 182 -16.08 -5.75 -4.85
C VAL A 182 -16.32 -4.25 -4.99
N GLY A 183 -15.95 -3.44 -3.99
CA GLY A 183 -16.21 -1.98 -3.98
C GLY A 183 -15.69 -1.22 -5.21
N LEU A 184 -14.74 -1.78 -5.98
CA LEU A 184 -14.20 -1.17 -7.21
C LEU A 184 -14.91 -1.61 -8.50
N LEU A 185 -15.57 -2.77 -8.51
CA LEU A 185 -16.03 -3.40 -9.75
C LEU A 185 -17.48 -3.05 -10.14
N ALA A 186 -18.25 -2.41 -9.25
CA ALA A 186 -19.67 -2.13 -9.46
C ALA A 186 -19.97 -0.99 -10.46
N GLY A 187 -18.98 -0.19 -10.87
CA GLY A 187 -19.15 0.92 -11.82
C GLY A 187 -18.56 0.69 -13.22
N ASP A 188 -17.72 -0.34 -13.38
CA ASP A 188 -16.81 -0.50 -14.53
C ASP A 188 -16.85 -1.91 -15.15
N MET A 189 -17.74 -2.80 -14.70
CA MET A 189 -18.00 -4.12 -15.29
C MET A 189 -19.34 -4.16 -15.99
#